data_AF-A0A0C3I243-F1
#
_entry.id   AF-A0A0C3I243-F1
#
_cell.length_a   1.000
_cell.length_b   1.000
_cell.length_c   1.000
_cell.angle_alpha   90.00
_cell.angle_beta   90.00
_cell.angle_gamma   90.00
#
_symmetry.space_group_name_H-M   'P 1'
#
loop_
_entity.id
_entity.type
_entity.pdbx_description
1 polymer ?
#
loop_
_entity_poly.entity_id
_entity_poly.type
_entity_poly.pdbx_seq_one_letter_code
_entity_poly.pdbx_strand_id
1 'polypeptide(L)'
;MASQESNTMCETLSESEILTESELEDNPRPTTALDTTRDQRIAIKTALLFKVPWSKIRQELHVTNRQIQYANRHRVTPQKRKCGPKAKVSTPRRRALEAWLLESPSRRHIPWRQIPLCAPEFSDIGKQAIHTAMQSLGYCRRVARRKGFSDDPEVMHQRLEFARQAINWSQERLYSQIFSDEV
;
A
#
# COMPACT_ATOMS: atom_id res chain seq x y z
N MET A 1 -99.31 11.66 30.62
CA MET A 1 -99.23 10.90 29.36
C MET A 1 -97.87 11.21 28.77
N ALA A 2 -96.87 10.39 29.05
CA ALA A 2 -96.46 9.20 28.29
C ALA A 2 -95.41 9.56 27.21
N SER A 3 -94.25 8.89 27.33
CA SER A 3 -93.32 8.53 26.24
C SER A 3 -92.50 9.68 25.60
N GLN A 4 -91.24 9.53 25.18
CA GLN A 4 -90.37 8.37 25.02
C GLN A 4 -88.91 8.85 24.85
N GLU A 5 -87.99 7.94 25.11
CA GLU A 5 -86.53 8.05 25.05
C GLU A 5 -85.99 8.26 23.62
N SER A 6 -84.82 8.91 23.48
CA SER A 6 -83.81 8.44 22.53
C SER A 6 -82.40 8.92 22.90
N ASN A 7 -81.58 7.90 23.11
CA ASN A 7 -80.12 7.88 23.21
C ASN A 7 -79.46 8.55 22.00
N THR A 8 -78.40 9.32 22.19
CA THR A 8 -77.34 9.44 21.17
C THR A 8 -75.98 9.60 21.83
N MET A 9 -75.07 8.76 21.34
CA MET A 9 -73.76 8.39 21.85
C MET A 9 -72.77 9.55 21.94
N CYS A 10 -71.95 9.46 22.99
CA CYS A 10 -70.68 10.13 23.16
C CYS A 10 -69.62 9.36 22.36
N GLU A 11 -69.00 9.97 21.35
CA GLU A 11 -67.77 9.45 20.74
C GLU A 11 -66.69 10.54 20.76
N THR A 12 -65.68 10.24 21.58
CA THR A 12 -64.44 10.96 21.81
C THR A 12 -63.54 10.85 20.57
N LEU A 13 -63.20 11.97 19.93
CA LEU A 13 -62.11 12.03 18.97
C LEU A 13 -60.79 12.22 19.73
N SER A 14 -59.86 11.29 19.50
CA SER A 14 -58.53 11.22 20.08
C SER A 14 -57.49 11.82 19.12
N GLU A 15 -56.53 12.52 19.72
CA GLU A 15 -55.32 13.06 19.10
C GLU A 15 -54.37 11.95 18.63
N SER A 16 -53.80 12.13 17.44
CA SER A 16 -52.42 11.74 17.03
C SER A 16 -52.27 12.07 15.54
N GLU A 17 -51.55 13.14 15.17
CA GLU A 17 -50.10 13.13 14.92
C GLU A 17 -49.65 11.93 14.08
N ILE A 18 -49.21 12.20 12.84
CA ILE A 18 -47.87 11.87 12.32
C ILE A 18 -47.69 12.69 11.01
N LEU A 19 -46.92 13.76 11.12
CA LEU A 19 -46.25 14.40 9.98
C LEU A 19 -45.16 13.44 9.49
N THR A 20 -45.23 13.03 8.24
CA THR A 20 -44.26 12.15 7.61
C THR A 20 -43.01 12.97 7.23
N GLU A 21 -41.93 12.78 7.99
CA GLU A 21 -40.56 13.11 7.59
C GLU A 21 -40.16 12.22 6.39
N SER A 22 -40.47 12.63 5.17
CA SER A 22 -39.93 11.98 3.98
C SER A 22 -39.65 13.01 2.91
N GLU A 23 -38.45 13.60 2.96
CA GLU A 23 -37.65 14.05 1.81
C GLU A 23 -36.38 14.75 2.31
N LEU A 24 -35.51 14.00 3.01
CA LEU A 24 -34.09 14.32 3.02
C LEU A 24 -33.51 13.81 1.69
N GLU A 25 -33.68 14.59 0.63
CA GLU A 25 -32.92 14.39 -0.59
C GLU A 25 -31.44 14.60 -0.31
N ASP A 26 -30.70 13.49 -0.17
CA ASP A 26 -29.25 13.45 -0.32
C ASP A 26 -28.90 13.97 -1.72
N ASN A 27 -28.62 15.27 -1.84
CA ASN A 27 -28.00 15.85 -3.02
C ASN A 27 -26.60 15.24 -3.18
N PRO A 28 -26.35 14.30 -4.12
CA PRO A 28 -25.02 13.77 -4.30
C PRO A 28 -24.14 14.93 -4.81
N ARG A 29 -23.06 15.22 -4.07
CA ARG A 29 -22.04 16.17 -4.54
C ARG A 29 -21.68 15.83 -5.98
N PRO A 30 -21.56 16.80 -6.90
CA PRO A 30 -21.32 16.50 -8.31
C PRO A 30 -20.06 15.64 -8.43
N THR A 31 -20.27 14.37 -8.75
CA THR A 31 -19.17 13.43 -9.00
C THR A 31 -18.40 13.98 -10.19
N THR A 32 -17.11 14.24 -10.01
CA THR A 32 -16.26 14.67 -11.12
C THR A 32 -16.34 13.59 -12.20
N ALA A 33 -16.76 13.99 -13.41
CA ALA A 33 -16.84 13.07 -14.54
C ALA A 33 -15.53 12.30 -14.70
N LEU A 34 -15.63 10.99 -14.90
CA LEU A 34 -14.47 10.10 -15.08
C LEU A 34 -13.57 10.62 -16.22
N ASP A 35 -12.25 10.55 -16.02
CA ASP A 35 -11.29 10.92 -17.06
C ASP A 35 -11.43 9.96 -18.25
N THR A 36 -11.31 10.48 -19.49
CA THR A 36 -11.34 9.63 -20.69
C THR A 36 -10.15 8.69 -20.73
N THR A 37 -10.43 7.43 -21.08
CA THR A 37 -9.42 6.41 -21.28
C THR A 37 -8.57 6.69 -22.52
N ARG A 38 -7.42 6.02 -22.63
CA ARG A 38 -6.53 6.14 -23.79
C ARG A 38 -7.28 5.80 -25.09
N ASP A 39 -8.04 4.70 -25.09
CA ASP A 39 -8.71 4.20 -26.30
C ASP A 39 -9.86 5.11 -26.71
N GLN A 40 -10.62 5.63 -25.75
CA GLN A 40 -11.62 6.66 -26.01
C GLN A 40 -11.00 7.90 -26.66
N ARG A 41 -9.81 8.33 -26.22
CA ARG A 41 -9.11 9.48 -26.84
C ARG A 41 -8.64 9.17 -28.26
N ILE A 42 -8.23 7.93 -28.56
CA ILE A 42 -7.91 7.50 -29.92
C ILE A 42 -9.17 7.57 -30.78
N ALA A 43 -10.25 6.91 -30.35
CA ALA A 43 -11.51 6.88 -31.08
C ALA A 43 -12.06 8.29 -31.37
N ILE A 44 -12.04 9.18 -30.37
CA ILE A 44 -12.46 10.57 -30.55
C ILE A 44 -11.58 11.29 -31.58
N LYS A 45 -10.25 11.15 -31.51
CA LYS A 45 -9.36 11.82 -32.47
C LYS A 45 -9.55 11.28 -33.89
N THR A 46 -9.70 9.97 -34.03
CA THR A 46 -9.99 9.32 -35.31
C THR A 46 -11.32 9.81 -35.88
N ALA A 47 -12.38 9.87 -35.07
CA ALA A 47 -13.69 10.38 -35.51
C ALA A 47 -13.62 11.86 -35.91
N LEU A 48 -12.88 12.69 -35.17
CA LEU A 48 -12.64 14.09 -35.53
C LEU A 48 -11.83 14.23 -36.83
N LEU A 49 -10.85 13.35 -37.07
CA LEU A 49 -10.09 13.31 -38.32
C LEU A 49 -11.00 13.02 -39.52
N PHE A 50 -11.96 12.11 -39.35
CA PHE A 50 -12.99 11.81 -40.35
C PHE A 50 -14.18 12.79 -40.36
N LYS A 51 -14.06 13.94 -39.66
CA LYS A 51 -15.07 15.01 -39.59
C LYS A 51 -16.46 14.53 -39.12
N VAL A 52 -16.51 13.50 -38.26
CA VAL A 52 -17.76 13.03 -37.65
C VAL A 52 -18.32 14.12 -36.72
N PRO A 53 -19.63 14.43 -36.77
CA PRO A 53 -20.22 15.44 -35.90
C PRO A 53 -20.17 15.01 -34.43
N TRP A 54 -20.02 15.99 -33.52
CA TRP A 54 -19.86 15.73 -32.08
C TRP A 54 -21.05 14.99 -31.46
N SER A 55 -22.25 15.20 -31.98
CA SER A 55 -23.46 14.50 -31.54
C SER A 55 -23.34 12.98 -31.70
N LYS A 56 -22.82 12.54 -32.86
CA LYS A 56 -22.62 11.12 -33.17
C LYS A 56 -21.51 10.51 -32.31
N ILE A 57 -20.40 11.23 -32.14
CA ILE A 57 -19.29 10.80 -31.26
C ILE A 57 -19.78 10.61 -29.81
N ARG A 58 -20.62 11.53 -29.32
CA ARG A 58 -21.21 11.45 -27.98
C ARG A 58 -22.12 10.23 -27.81
N GLN A 59 -22.94 9.93 -28.82
CA GLN A 59 -23.85 8.79 -28.79
C GLN A 59 -23.09 7.45 -28.84
N GLU A 60 -22.12 7.32 -29.76
CA GLU A 60 -21.39 6.07 -29.96
C GLU A 60 -20.38 5.76 -28.84
N LEU A 61 -19.67 6.78 -28.33
CA LEU A 61 -18.63 6.57 -27.31
C LEU A 61 -19.09 6.87 -25.88
N HIS A 62 -20.34 7.31 -25.69
CA HIS A 62 -20.91 7.70 -24.39
C HIS A 62 -20.07 8.75 -23.63
N VAL A 63 -19.52 9.72 -24.36
CA VAL A 63 -18.67 10.79 -23.81
C VAL A 63 -19.35 12.16 -23.85
N THR A 64 -18.99 13.04 -22.93
CA THR A 64 -19.47 14.43 -22.90
C THR A 64 -18.73 15.34 -23.88
N ASN A 65 -19.34 16.46 -24.26
CA ASN A 65 -18.68 17.48 -25.11
C ASN A 65 -17.37 17.98 -24.50
N ARG A 66 -17.30 18.11 -23.17
CA ARG A 66 -16.08 18.51 -22.46
C ARG A 66 -14.98 17.47 -22.60
N GLN A 67 -15.33 16.18 -22.55
CA GLN A 67 -14.38 15.09 -22.76
C GLN A 67 -13.88 15.03 -24.22
N ILE A 68 -14.75 15.28 -25.20
CA ILE A 68 -14.37 15.40 -26.63
C ILE A 68 -13.38 16.55 -26.81
N GLN A 69 -13.73 17.74 -26.29
CA GLN A 69 -12.86 18.91 -26.37
C GLN A 69 -11.51 18.68 -25.67
N TYR A 70 -11.52 18.03 -24.50
CA TYR A 70 -10.32 17.67 -23.77
C TYR A 70 -9.46 16.69 -24.56
N ALA A 71 -10.05 15.61 -25.10
CA ALA A 71 -9.35 14.61 -25.90
C ALA A 71 -8.71 15.21 -27.16
N ASN A 72 -9.38 16.16 -27.81
CA ASN A 72 -8.85 16.87 -28.97
C ASN A 72 -7.59 17.69 -28.61
N ARG A 73 -7.67 18.46 -27.52
CA ARG A 73 -6.59 19.37 -27.08
C ARG A 73 -5.40 18.68 -26.41
N HIS A 74 -5.59 17.49 -25.84
CA HIS A 74 -4.56 16.81 -25.05
C HIS A 74 -3.98 15.58 -25.77
N ARG A 75 -2.89 15.04 -25.22
CA ARG A 75 -2.27 13.81 -25.71
C ARG A 75 -3.19 12.61 -25.47
N VAL A 76 -3.08 11.63 -26.36
CA VAL A 76 -3.82 10.35 -26.28
C VAL A 76 -3.48 9.61 -25.00
N THR A 77 -2.20 9.48 -24.67
CA THR A 77 -1.76 8.84 -23.43
C THR A 77 -2.05 9.77 -22.25
N PRO A 78 -2.87 9.36 -21.27
CA PRO A 78 -3.06 10.12 -20.04
C PRO A 78 -1.70 10.37 -19.36
N GLN A 79 -1.40 11.62 -19.05
CA GLN A 79 -0.20 11.97 -18.30
C GLN A 79 -0.46 11.80 -16.82
N LYS A 80 0.52 11.25 -16.08
CA LYS A 80 0.47 11.17 -14.62
C LYS A 80 0.42 12.59 -14.05
N ARG A 81 -0.75 13.01 -13.57
CA ARG A 81 -0.98 14.38 -13.09
C ARG A 81 -0.26 14.70 -11.79
N LYS A 82 -0.02 13.71 -10.93
CA LYS A 82 0.65 13.89 -9.64
C LYS A 82 1.47 12.65 -9.30
N CYS A 83 2.78 12.80 -9.23
CA CYS A 83 3.58 11.88 -8.43
C CYS A 83 3.37 12.30 -6.97
N GLY A 84 3.19 11.34 -6.06
CA GLY A 84 3.00 11.63 -4.65
C GLY A 84 4.16 12.43 -4.04
N PRO A 85 4.07 12.75 -2.73
CA PRO A 85 5.13 13.46 -2.03
C PRO A 85 6.50 12.83 -2.28
N LYS A 86 7.52 13.67 -2.51
CA LYS A 86 8.90 13.20 -2.67
C LYS A 86 9.37 12.57 -1.35
N ALA A 87 10.23 11.56 -1.44
CA ALA A 87 10.84 10.96 -0.26
C ALA A 87 11.58 12.02 0.56
N LYS A 88 11.40 12.01 1.88
CA LYS A 88 11.99 13.00 2.80
C LYS A 88 13.52 12.92 2.86
N VAL A 89 14.09 11.74 2.58
CA VAL A 89 15.54 11.53 2.51
C VAL A 89 15.98 11.48 1.04
N SER A 90 16.88 12.38 0.66
CA SER A 90 17.42 12.44 -0.70
C SER A 90 18.27 11.21 -1.03
N THR A 91 18.43 10.90 -2.32
CA THR A 91 19.23 9.75 -2.77
C THR A 91 20.69 9.78 -2.29
N PRO A 92 21.43 10.91 -2.36
CA PRO A 92 22.79 10.96 -1.83
C PRO A 92 22.85 10.65 -0.34
N ARG A 93 21.87 11.16 0.42
CA ARG A 93 21.82 10.98 1.87
C ARG A 93 21.47 9.55 2.28
N ARG A 94 20.65 8.86 1.48
CA ARG A 94 20.42 7.41 1.62
C ARG A 94 21.71 6.61 1.41
N ARG A 95 22.52 6.96 0.41
CA ARG A 95 23.81 6.29 0.18
C ARG A 95 24.81 6.56 1.31
N ALA A 96 24.83 7.77 1.86
CA ALA A 96 25.64 8.08 3.04
C ALA A 96 25.21 7.22 4.25
N LEU A 97 23.90 7.07 4.47
CA LEU A 97 23.36 6.21 5.53
C LEU A 97 23.77 4.73 5.34
N GLU A 98 23.77 4.25 4.09
CA GLU A 98 24.25 2.91 3.76
C GLU A 98 25.76 2.75 4.00
N ALA A 99 26.57 3.70 3.55
CA ALA A 99 28.01 3.69 3.76
C ALA A 99 28.34 3.67 5.26
N TRP A 100 27.68 4.54 6.04
CA TRP A 100 27.80 4.57 7.50
C TRP A 100 27.43 3.22 8.13
N LEU A 101 26.38 2.55 7.64
CA LEU A 101 25.96 1.25 8.16
C LEU A 101 26.99 0.15 7.86
N LEU A 102 27.61 0.17 6.69
CA LEU A 102 28.56 -0.84 6.23
C LEU A 102 29.96 -0.67 6.81
N GLU A 103 30.32 0.53 7.24
CA GLU A 103 31.64 0.85 7.81
C GLU A 103 31.97 0.02 9.06
N SER A 104 30.97 -0.42 9.83
CA SER A 104 31.21 -1.26 11.00
C SER A 104 30.12 -2.32 11.22
N PRO A 105 30.49 -3.59 11.47
CA PRO A 105 29.53 -4.65 11.78
C PRO A 105 28.58 -4.32 12.93
N SER A 106 29.04 -3.62 13.97
CA SER A 106 28.25 -3.29 15.15
C SER A 106 27.09 -2.34 14.82
N ARG A 107 27.27 -1.44 13.85
CA ARG A 107 26.25 -0.47 13.43
C ARG A 107 25.00 -1.13 12.85
N ARG A 108 25.15 -2.32 12.26
CA ARG A 108 24.03 -3.13 11.75
C ARG A 108 23.07 -3.58 12.86
N HIS A 109 23.55 -3.69 14.09
CA HIS A 109 22.74 -4.09 15.24
C HIS A 109 21.97 -2.93 15.87
N ILE A 110 22.43 -1.68 15.72
CA ILE A 110 21.79 -0.49 16.31
C ILE A 110 20.39 -0.30 15.74
N PRO A 111 19.29 -0.32 16.52
CA PRO A 111 17.93 -0.03 16.07
C PRO A 111 17.82 1.26 15.23
N TRP A 112 17.03 1.27 14.16
CA TRP A 112 16.96 2.43 13.24
C TRP A 112 16.46 3.71 13.94
N ARG A 113 15.66 3.55 14.99
CA ARG A 113 15.17 4.66 15.82
C ARG A 113 16.29 5.36 16.60
N GLN A 114 17.41 4.69 16.82
CA GLN A 114 18.57 5.18 17.56
C GLN A 114 19.68 5.72 16.64
N ILE A 115 19.59 5.52 15.31
CA ILE A 115 20.57 6.06 14.36
C ILE A 115 20.81 7.57 14.56
N PRO A 116 19.79 8.43 14.73
CA PRO A 116 20.01 9.86 15.00
C PRO A 116 20.87 10.16 16.23
N LEU A 117 20.92 9.25 17.21
CA LEU A 117 21.72 9.39 18.43
C LEU A 117 23.16 8.92 18.21
N CYS A 118 23.36 7.86 17.44
CA CYS A 118 24.68 7.28 17.17
C CYS A 118 25.42 7.95 16.01
N ALA A 119 24.68 8.61 15.11
CA ALA A 119 25.18 9.25 13.91
C ALA A 119 24.62 10.69 13.84
N PRO A 120 25.35 11.67 14.41
CA PRO A 120 24.86 13.05 14.51
C PRO A 120 24.61 13.70 13.13
N GLU A 121 25.28 13.21 12.08
CA GLU A 121 25.06 13.60 10.67
C GLU A 121 23.64 13.30 10.13
N PHE A 122 22.89 12.42 10.81
CA PHE A 122 21.50 12.08 10.48
C PHE A 122 20.49 12.55 11.54
N SER A 123 20.91 13.42 12.48
CA SER A 123 20.08 13.88 13.61
C SER A 123 18.84 14.69 13.20
N ASP A 124 18.90 15.38 12.07
CA ASP A 124 17.80 16.15 11.45
C ASP A 124 16.77 15.27 10.73
N ILE A 125 17.07 13.98 10.53
CA ILE A 125 16.16 13.05 9.85
C ILE A 125 15.23 12.39 10.87
N GLY A 126 13.92 12.59 10.70
CA GLY A 126 12.92 11.94 11.54
C GLY A 126 12.98 10.41 11.49
N LYS A 127 12.68 9.74 12.60
CA LYS A 127 12.74 8.28 12.77
C LYS A 127 12.03 7.50 11.65
N GLN A 128 10.84 7.95 11.24
CA GLN A 128 10.08 7.31 10.15
C GLN A 128 10.75 7.48 8.78
N ALA A 129 11.38 8.62 8.54
CA ALA A 129 12.09 8.87 7.29
C ALA A 129 13.34 7.99 7.16
N ILE A 130 14.05 7.72 8.26
CA ILE A 130 15.13 6.73 8.31
C ILE A 130 14.58 5.33 8.01
N HIS A 131 13.45 4.95 8.61
CA HIS A 131 12.83 3.65 8.35
C HIS A 131 12.49 3.45 6.87
N THR A 132 11.79 4.40 6.26
CA THR A 132 11.45 4.37 4.83
C THR A 132 12.70 4.41 3.95
N ALA A 133 13.72 5.19 4.33
CA ALA A 133 15.00 5.22 3.63
C ALA A 133 15.67 3.85 3.62
N MET A 134 15.79 3.19 4.78
CA MET A 134 16.38 1.86 4.90
C MET A 134 15.60 0.80 4.12
N GLN A 135 14.27 0.83 4.16
CA GLN A 135 13.44 -0.06 3.33
C GLN A 135 13.65 0.18 1.84
N SER A 136 13.76 1.45 1.41
CA SER A 136 14.01 1.79 0.01
C SER A 136 15.39 1.35 -0.50
N LEU A 137 16.35 1.15 0.41
CA LEU A 137 17.66 0.57 0.14
C LEU A 137 17.62 -0.97 0.15
N GLY A 138 16.48 -1.60 0.44
CA GLY A 138 16.32 -3.05 0.48
C GLY A 138 16.62 -3.68 1.85
N TYR A 139 16.93 -2.89 2.88
CA TYR A 139 17.19 -3.43 4.21
C TYR A 139 15.88 -3.75 4.93
N CYS A 140 15.87 -4.89 5.60
CA CYS A 140 14.84 -5.26 6.57
C CYS A 140 15.50 -5.66 7.89
N ARG A 141 14.79 -5.45 9.00
CA ARG A 141 15.24 -5.95 10.30
C ARG A 141 14.89 -7.43 10.41
N ARG A 142 15.90 -8.25 10.65
CA ARG A 142 15.75 -9.64 11.05
C ARG A 142 16.36 -9.83 12.42
N VAL A 143 15.74 -10.70 13.22
CA VAL A 143 16.32 -11.12 14.49
C VAL A 143 17.49 -12.04 14.17
N ALA A 144 18.67 -11.72 14.70
CA ALA A 144 19.82 -12.62 14.59
C ALA A 144 19.46 -13.93 15.29
N ARG A 145 19.66 -15.06 14.61
CA ARG A 145 19.50 -16.38 15.24
C ARG A 145 20.55 -16.52 16.33
N ARG A 146 20.15 -17.08 17.47
CA ARG A 146 21.12 -17.51 18.50
C ARG A 146 22.08 -18.50 17.85
N LYS A 147 23.37 -18.27 17.99
CA LYS A 147 24.39 -19.20 17.51
C LYS A 147 24.33 -20.44 18.39
N GLY A 148 24.05 -21.60 17.82
CA GLY A 148 23.90 -22.87 18.57
C GLY A 148 25.22 -23.55 18.94
N PHE A 149 26.35 -22.86 18.73
CA PHE A 149 27.68 -23.46 18.73
C PHE A 149 28.68 -22.55 19.44
N SER A 150 29.61 -23.13 20.18
CA SER A 150 30.72 -22.43 20.84
C SER A 150 31.51 -21.55 19.86
N ASP A 151 31.96 -20.39 20.36
CA ASP A 151 32.87 -19.45 19.67
C ASP A 151 34.35 -19.78 19.86
N ASP A 152 34.66 -20.92 20.52
CA ASP A 152 36.02 -21.39 20.71
C ASP A 152 36.71 -21.69 19.36
N PRO A 153 37.84 -21.04 19.04
CA PRO A 153 38.53 -21.22 17.77
C PRO A 153 38.99 -22.67 17.53
N GLU A 154 39.34 -23.41 18.58
CA GLU A 154 39.80 -24.79 18.47
C GLU A 154 38.63 -25.70 18.07
N VAL A 155 37.48 -25.54 18.72
CA VAL A 155 36.25 -26.28 18.37
C VAL A 155 35.79 -25.93 16.95
N MET A 156 35.92 -24.66 16.54
CA MET A 156 35.63 -24.26 15.16
C MET A 156 36.57 -24.93 14.15
N HIS A 157 37.87 -25.01 14.46
CA HIS A 157 38.85 -25.67 13.60
C HIS A 157 38.55 -27.16 13.45
N GLN A 158 38.30 -27.87 14.57
CA GLN A 158 37.96 -29.30 14.55
C GLN A 158 36.71 -29.59 13.73
N ARG A 159 35.66 -28.78 13.87
CA ARG A 159 34.43 -28.92 13.06
C ARG A 159 34.69 -28.70 11.57
N LEU A 160 35.54 -27.74 11.25
CA LEU A 160 35.88 -27.42 9.87
C LEU A 160 36.68 -28.56 9.25
N GLU A 161 37.68 -29.11 9.96
CA GLU A 161 38.44 -30.28 9.53
C GLU A 161 37.55 -31.52 9.37
N PHE A 162 36.66 -31.78 10.31
CA PHE A 162 35.69 -32.87 10.21
C PHE A 162 34.79 -32.72 8.97
N ALA A 163 34.28 -31.51 8.71
CA ALA A 163 33.48 -31.24 7.51
C ALA A 163 34.29 -31.43 6.21
N ARG A 164 35.55 -30.98 6.18
CA ARG A 164 36.45 -31.20 5.03
C ARG A 164 36.67 -32.69 4.76
N GLN A 165 36.87 -33.49 5.79
CA GLN A 165 37.00 -34.93 5.67
C GLN A 165 35.68 -35.56 5.17
N ALA A 166 34.54 -35.09 5.68
CA ALA A 166 33.22 -35.59 5.34
C ALA A 166 32.84 -35.43 3.87
N ILE A 167 33.36 -34.39 3.19
CA ILE A 167 33.17 -34.20 1.75
C ILE A 167 33.67 -35.41 0.95
N ASN A 168 34.73 -36.08 1.42
CA ASN A 168 35.37 -37.21 0.72
C ASN A 168 34.92 -38.58 1.24
N TRP A 169 33.87 -38.66 2.06
CA TRP A 169 33.41 -39.95 2.58
C TRP A 169 32.73 -40.79 1.50
N SER A 170 33.02 -42.10 1.51
CA SER A 170 32.35 -43.06 0.64
C SER A 170 30.90 -43.27 1.06
N GLN A 171 30.07 -43.66 0.10
CA GLN A 171 28.65 -43.93 0.35
C GLN A 171 28.43 -45.09 1.32
N GLU A 172 29.28 -46.13 1.27
CA GLU A 172 29.26 -47.26 2.20
C GLU A 172 29.47 -46.83 3.65
N ARG A 173 30.42 -45.92 3.89
CA ARG A 173 30.69 -45.37 5.22
C ARG A 173 29.46 -44.65 5.77
N LEU A 174 28.80 -43.83 4.94
CA LEU A 174 27.59 -43.12 5.33
C LEU A 174 26.46 -44.08 5.73
N TYR A 175 26.27 -45.18 4.98
CA TYR A 175 25.26 -46.19 5.31
C TYR A 175 25.57 -47.00 6.56
N SER A 176 26.85 -47.12 6.94
CA SER A 176 27.26 -47.81 8.15
C SER A 176 27.16 -46.96 9.43
N GLN A 177 26.95 -45.64 9.30
CA GLN A 177 26.95 -44.72 10.43
C GLN A 177 25.57 -44.64 11.08
N ILE A 178 25.50 -44.93 12.38
CA ILE A 178 24.29 -44.75 13.20
C ILE A 178 24.53 -43.57 14.15
N PHE A 179 23.61 -42.61 14.16
CA PHE A 179 23.65 -41.45 15.05
C PHE A 179 22.61 -41.61 16.17
N SER A 180 23.03 -41.36 17.41
CA SER A 180 22.14 -41.26 18.57
C SER A 180 22.50 -40.00 19.36
N ASP A 181 21.49 -39.33 19.91
CA ASP A 181 21.66 -38.16 20.78
C ASP A 181 20.74 -38.31 22.00
N GLU A 182 21.16 -37.80 23.15
CA GLU A 182 20.37 -37.78 24.37
C GLU A 182 19.63 -36.44 24.46
N VAL A 183 18.32 -36.46 24.71
CA VAL A 183 17.46 -35.26 24.80
C VAL A 183 17.29 -34.81 26.24
#